data_AF-A0A8D8JSX9-F1
#
_entry.id   AF-A0A8D8JSX9-F1
#
_cell.length_a   1.000
_cell.length_b   1.000
_cell.length_c   1.000
_cell.angle_alpha   90.00
_cell.angle_beta   90.00
_cell.angle_gamma   90.00
#
_symmetry.space_group_name_H-M   'P 1'
#
loop_
_entity.id
_entity.type
_entity.pdbx_description
1 polymer ?
#
loop_
_entity_poly.entity_id
_entity_poly.type
_entity_poly.pdbx_seq_one_letter_code
_entity_poly.pdbx_strand_id
1 'polypeptide(L)'
;ASPERIAVKKCAEYRKLTVKTSTLITLSLRPTAISFEDYKCPNVVDLIVGGEAARRGEFPHQALIGYQAESDPRKIEFKCGGSLISERFVLTAAHCLSGAKPVVVRL
;
A
#
# COMPACT_ATOMS: atom_id res chain seq x y z
N ALA A 1 22.74 10.37 -12.44
CA ALA A 1 21.76 10.00 -11.41
C ALA A 1 20.71 9.10 -12.04
N SER A 2 20.40 7.94 -11.46
CA SER A 2 19.36 7.05 -12.00
C SER A 2 17.99 7.72 -11.88
N PRO A 3 17.12 7.69 -12.91
CA PRO A 3 15.78 8.24 -12.80
C PRO A 3 15.00 7.52 -11.70
N GLU A 4 14.34 8.31 -10.86
CA GLU A 4 13.53 7.80 -9.75
C GLU A 4 12.41 6.88 -10.26
N ARG A 5 12.29 5.70 -9.65
CA ARG A 5 11.32 4.67 -10.04
C ARG A 5 9.89 5.21 -9.93
N ILE A 6 9.03 4.86 -10.89
CA ILE A 6 7.61 5.28 -10.91
C ILE A 6 6.89 4.95 -9.59
N ALA A 7 7.19 3.79 -9.00
CA ALA A 7 6.63 3.39 -7.71
C ALA A 7 6.95 4.37 -6.57
N VAL A 8 8.14 4.97 -6.56
CA VAL A 8 8.53 5.97 -5.54
C VAL A 8 7.76 7.27 -5.75
N LYS A 9 7.63 7.71 -7.00
CA LYS A 9 6.83 8.89 -7.36
C LYS A 9 5.36 8.73 -6.97
N LYS A 10 4.77 7.57 -7.26
CA LYS A 10 3.38 7.25 -6.91
C LYS A 10 3.19 7.14 -5.40
N CYS A 11 4.11 6.52 -4.68
CA CYS A 11 4.07 6.49 -3.21
C CYS A 11 4.04 7.91 -2.63
N ALA A 12 4.90 8.81 -3.12
CA ALA A 12 4.92 10.21 -2.69
C ALA A 12 3.62 10.96 -3.05
N GLU A 13 3.00 10.66 -4.19
CA GLU A 13 1.70 11.20 -4.60
C GLU A 13 0.59 10.76 -3.65
N TYR A 14 0.44 9.45 -3.39
CA TYR A 14 -0.62 8.93 -2.52
C TYR A 14 -0.42 9.27 -1.04
N ARG A 15 0.83 9.40 -0.58
CA ARG A 15 1.12 9.87 0.79
C ARG A 15 0.49 11.22 1.08
N LYS A 16 0.39 12.11 0.09
CA LYS A 16 -0.25 13.42 0.27
C LYS A 16 -1.75 13.33 0.52
N LEU A 17 -2.39 12.20 0.22
CA LEU A 17 -3.81 11.99 0.51
C LEU A 17 -4.06 11.62 1.97
N THR A 18 -3.08 11.01 2.64
CA THR A 18 -3.19 10.54 4.04
C THR A 18 -2.51 11.48 5.04
N VAL A 19 -1.69 12.42 4.55
CA VAL A 19 -1.02 13.44 5.36
C VAL A 19 -1.81 14.73 5.34
N LYS A 20 -2.12 15.26 6.53
CA LYS A 20 -2.64 16.61 6.71
C LYS A 20 -1.55 17.49 7.27
N THR A 21 -1.24 18.60 6.62
CA THR A 21 -0.34 19.60 7.20
C THR A 21 -1.13 20.44 8.20
N SER A 22 -0.71 20.38 9.46
CA SER A 22 -1.26 21.23 10.52
C SER A 22 -0.24 22.30 10.87
N THR A 23 -0.75 23.46 11.27
CA THR A 23 0.07 24.61 11.65
C THR A 23 -0.25 24.99 13.08
N LEU A 24 0.76 25.04 13.93
CA LEU A 24 0.68 25.54 15.29
C LEU A 24 1.27 26.94 15.35
N ILE A 25 0.58 27.81 16.07
CA ILE A 25 1.00 29.17 16.36
C ILE A 25 1.06 29.29 17.88
N THR A 26 2.19 29.74 18.42
CA THR A 26 2.38 29.86 19.86
C THR A 26 1.85 31.20 20.37
N LEU A 27 1.51 31.28 21.67
CA LEU A 27 1.05 32.52 22.32
C LEU A 27 2.23 33.45 22.68
N SER A 28 3.12 33.72 21.72
CA SER A 28 4.23 34.66 21.87
C SER A 28 3.87 36.03 21.27
N LEU A 29 4.52 37.11 21.74
CA LEU A 29 4.35 38.46 21.18
C LEU A 29 4.77 38.56 19.70
N ARG A 30 5.60 37.62 19.21
CA ARG A 30 6.02 37.47 17.81
C ARG A 30 6.00 35.99 17.45
N PRO A 31 4.83 35.43 17.12
CA PRO A 31 4.72 34.01 16.91
C PRO A 31 5.33 33.61 15.56
N THR A 32 6.03 32.49 15.55
CA THR A 32 6.46 31.80 14.34
C THR A 32 5.52 30.62 14.08
N ALA A 33 5.10 30.46 12.83
CA ALA A 33 4.26 29.34 12.43
C ALA A 33 5.10 28.06 12.36
N ILE A 34 4.69 27.03 13.09
CA ILE A 34 5.31 25.70 13.05
C ILE A 34 4.37 24.79 12.25
N SER A 35 4.83 24.32 11.09
CA SER A 35 4.10 23.35 10.27
C SER A 35 4.59 21.93 10.55
N PHE A 36 3.66 20.99 10.76
CA PHE A 36 3.95 19.57 10.95
C PHE A 36 3.00 18.73 10.10
N GLU A 37 3.46 17.53 9.75
CA GLU A 37 2.70 16.55 8.99
C GLU A 37 1.97 15.60 9.95
N ASP A 38 0.64 15.71 10.01
CA ASP A 38 -0.22 14.76 10.70
C ASP A 38 -0.55 13.60 9.76
N TYR A 39 -0.23 12.39 10.18
CA TYR A 39 -0.66 11.19 9.49
C TYR A 39 -2.05 10.80 9.99
N LYS A 40 -3.05 10.75 9.12
CA LYS A 40 -4.35 10.11 9.42
C LYS A 40 -4.19 8.58 9.45
N CYS A 41 -3.34 8.09 10.34
CA CYS A 41 -3.31 6.69 10.69
C CYS A 41 -4.25 6.54 11.89
N PRO A 42 -5.30 5.70 11.84
CA PRO A 42 -5.99 5.32 13.05
C PRO A 42 -4.96 4.68 13.99
N ASN A 43 -4.69 5.33 15.11
CA ASN A 43 -3.77 4.86 16.15
C ASN A 43 -4.45 3.75 16.95
N VAL A 44 -4.77 2.63 16.29
CA VAL A 44 -5.18 1.41 16.98
C VAL A 44 -4.66 0.26 16.13
N VAL A 45 -3.44 -0.19 16.43
CA VAL A 45 -3.07 -1.57 16.13
C VAL A 45 -3.38 -2.33 17.41
N ASP A 46 -4.65 -2.69 17.58
CA ASP A 46 -4.97 -3.76 18.51
C ASP A 46 -4.21 -5.00 18.03
N LEU A 47 -3.65 -5.77 18.96
CA LEU A 47 -3.11 -7.07 18.63
C LEU A 47 -4.25 -7.88 18.01
N ILE A 48 -4.20 -8.09 16.70
CA ILE A 48 -5.15 -8.94 15.96
C ILE A 48 -4.86 -10.39 16.39
N VAL A 49 -5.41 -10.80 17.52
CA VAL A 49 -5.40 -12.19 17.98
C VAL A 49 -6.72 -12.81 17.53
N GLY A 50 -6.65 -13.93 16.80
CA GLY A 50 -7.83 -14.63 16.29
C GLY A 50 -8.30 -14.18 14.90
N GLY A 51 -8.04 -12.92 14.52
CA GLY A 51 -8.45 -12.38 13.22
C GLY A 51 -9.97 -12.43 12.98
N GLU A 52 -10.42 -11.74 11.94
CA GLU A 52 -11.78 -11.91 11.43
C GLU A 52 -11.76 -11.84 9.90
N ALA A 53 -12.78 -12.41 9.28
CA ALA A 53 -12.96 -12.28 7.84
C ALA A 53 -13.25 -10.81 7.50
N ALA A 54 -12.42 -10.20 6.66
CA ALA A 54 -12.65 -8.85 6.17
C ALA A 54 -14.01 -8.75 5.45
N ARG A 55 -14.72 -7.64 5.67
CA ARG A 55 -15.95 -7.34 4.93
C ARG A 55 -15.61 -7.13 3.45
N ARG A 56 -16.58 -7.41 2.57
CA ARG A 56 -16.42 -7.16 1.14
C ARG A 56 -16.09 -5.67 0.90
N GLY A 57 -14.97 -5.42 0.24
CA GLY A 57 -14.51 -4.06 -0.08
C GLY A 57 -13.89 -3.29 1.10
N GLU A 58 -13.64 -3.93 2.24
CA GLU A 58 -13.00 -3.28 3.40
C GLU A 58 -11.56 -2.85 3.09
N PHE A 59 -10.83 -3.68 2.35
CA PHE A 59 -9.48 -3.39 1.86
C PHE A 59 -9.46 -3.38 0.34
N PRO A 60 -9.98 -2.33 -0.32
CA PRO A 60 -10.17 -2.30 -1.78
C PRO A 60 -8.86 -2.27 -2.57
N HIS A 61 -7.74 -2.00 -1.88
CA HIS A 61 -6.41 -2.04 -2.47
C HIS A 61 -5.77 -3.44 -2.38
N GLN A 62 -6.38 -4.41 -1.69
CA GLN A 62 -5.84 -5.76 -1.58
C GLN A 62 -5.80 -6.44 -2.96
N ALA A 63 -4.64 -6.99 -3.32
CA ALA A 63 -4.45 -7.70 -4.58
C ALA A 63 -4.05 -9.15 -4.33
N LEU A 64 -4.61 -10.07 -5.13
CA LEU A 64 -4.21 -11.47 -5.21
C LEU A 64 -3.36 -11.68 -6.46
N ILE A 65 -2.18 -12.26 -6.28
CA ILE A 65 -1.20 -12.48 -7.34
C ILE A 65 -1.21 -13.96 -7.72
N GLY A 66 -1.56 -14.22 -8.98
CA GLY A 66 -1.78 -15.55 -9.54
C GLY A 66 -0.65 -15.99 -10.48
N TYR A 67 -0.31 -17.27 -10.39
CA TYR A 67 0.72 -17.95 -11.18
C TYR A 67 0.09 -19.10 -11.95
N GLN A 68 0.71 -19.48 -13.05
CA GLN A 68 0.33 -20.70 -13.75
C GLN A 68 0.60 -21.90 -12.86
N ALA A 69 -0.40 -22.77 -12.66
CA ALA A 69 -0.19 -24.01 -11.92
C ALA A 69 0.73 -24.95 -12.69
N GLU A 70 1.65 -25.61 -11.99
CA GLU A 70 2.56 -26.60 -12.58
C GLU A 70 1.83 -27.87 -13.00
N SER A 71 0.76 -28.24 -12.29
CA SER A 71 -0.02 -29.46 -12.50
C SER A 71 -1.03 -29.37 -13.65
N ASP A 72 -1.53 -28.17 -13.94
CA ASP A 72 -2.52 -27.93 -14.99
C ASP A 72 -2.31 -26.55 -15.64
N PRO A 73 -1.97 -26.50 -16.94
CA PRO A 73 -1.83 -25.26 -17.69
C PRO A 73 -3.10 -24.40 -17.77
N ARG A 74 -4.26 -24.92 -17.34
CA ARG A 74 -5.53 -24.17 -17.33
C ARG A 74 -5.84 -23.57 -15.95
N LYS A 75 -5.09 -23.95 -14.91
CA LYS A 75 -5.36 -23.55 -13.54
C LYS A 75 -4.42 -22.43 -13.10
N ILE A 76 -4.98 -21.43 -12.42
CA ILE A 76 -4.22 -20.36 -11.76
C ILE A 76 -4.16 -20.63 -10.27
N GLU A 77 -2.97 -20.53 -9.69
CA GLU A 77 -2.74 -20.60 -8.26
C GLU A 77 -2.38 -19.23 -7.69
N PHE A 78 -3.14 -18.76 -6.70
CA PHE A 78 -2.87 -17.51 -6.00
C PHE A 78 -2.00 -17.81 -4.78
N LYS A 79 -0.72 -17.45 -4.86
CA LYS A 79 0.29 -17.76 -3.84
C LYS A 79 0.83 -16.53 -3.12
N CYS A 80 0.56 -15.34 -3.64
CA CYS A 80 1.03 -14.08 -3.07
C CYS A 80 -0.08 -13.04 -3.01
N GLY A 81 0.10 -12.11 -2.08
CA GLY A 81 -0.69 -10.88 -2.00
C GLY A 81 0.06 -9.66 -2.56
N GLY A 82 -0.64 -8.55 -2.64
CA GLY A 82 -0.06 -7.25 -2.95
C GLY A 82 -1.03 -6.13 -2.61
N SER A 83 -0.63 -4.90 -2.89
CA SER A 83 -1.48 -3.72 -2.73
C SER A 83 -1.47 -2.87 -3.98
N LEU A 84 -2.65 -2.48 -4.47
CA LEU A 84 -2.79 -1.52 -5.56
C LEU A 84 -2.31 -0.15 -5.09
N ILE A 85 -1.17 0.27 -5.61
CA ILE A 85 -0.54 1.56 -5.27
C ILE A 85 -0.66 2.57 -6.40
N SER A 86 -1.35 2.25 -7.50
CA SER A 86 -1.81 3.18 -8.54
C SER A 86 -2.68 2.42 -9.55
N GLU A 87 -3.26 3.12 -10.51
CA GLU A 87 -4.10 2.53 -11.58
C GLU A 87 -3.46 1.35 -12.33
N ARG A 88 -2.14 1.23 -12.35
CA ARG A 88 -1.41 0.19 -13.11
C ARG A 88 -0.30 -0.52 -12.33
N PHE A 89 -0.13 -0.22 -11.04
CA PHE A 89 0.98 -0.77 -10.26
C PHE A 89 0.49 -1.39 -8.96
N VAL A 90 0.90 -2.64 -8.74
CA VAL A 90 0.74 -3.37 -7.49
C VAL A 90 2.10 -3.53 -6.83
N LEU A 91 2.17 -3.21 -5.54
CA LEU A 91 3.33 -3.46 -4.71
C LEU A 91 3.24 -4.88 -4.12
N THR A 92 4.34 -5.62 -4.15
CA THR A 92 4.43 -6.97 -3.58
C THR A 92 5.87 -7.28 -3.12
N ALA A 93 6.07 -8.42 -2.47
CA ALA A 93 7.37 -8.87 -2.03
C ALA A 93 8.23 -9.34 -3.21
N ALA A 94 9.55 -9.11 -3.15
CA ALA A 94 10.47 -9.53 -4.21
C ALA A 94 10.46 -11.05 -4.44
N HIS A 95 10.32 -11.84 -3.37
CA HIS A 95 10.28 -13.31 -3.47
C HIS A 95 9.06 -13.83 -4.23
N CYS A 96 7.98 -13.03 -4.34
CA CYS A 96 6.82 -13.38 -5.18
C CYS A 96 7.16 -13.40 -6.68
N LEU A 97 8.35 -12.94 -7.08
CA LEU A 97 8.84 -13.00 -8.46
C LEU A 97 10.00 -13.98 -8.63
N SER A 98 10.47 -14.59 -7.54
CA SER A 98 11.60 -15.50 -7.52
C SER A 98 11.13 -16.93 -7.81
N GLY A 99 11.09 -17.30 -9.09
CA GLY A 99 10.83 -18.68 -9.54
C GLY A 99 9.77 -18.77 -10.64
N ALA A 100 8.65 -18.06 -10.48
CA ALA A 100 7.61 -17.97 -11.49
C ALA A 100 7.18 -16.52 -11.68
N LYS A 101 6.94 -16.13 -12.93
CA LYS A 101 6.34 -14.83 -13.23
C LYS A 101 4.83 -14.93 -13.02
N PRO A 102 4.22 -14.00 -12.27
CA PRO A 102 2.77 -13.97 -12.14
C PRO A 102 2.15 -13.68 -13.51
N VAL A 103 1.01 -14.32 -13.76
CA VAL A 103 0.27 -14.22 -15.04
C VAL A 103 -1.01 -13.41 -14.90
N VAL A 104 -1.52 -13.24 -13.67
CA VAL A 104 -2.74 -12.47 -13.41
C VAL A 104 -2.69 -11.82 -12.03
N VAL A 105 -3.33 -10.67 -11.93
CA VAL A 105 -3.62 -10.00 -10.66
C VAL A 105 -5.14 -9.83 -10.55
N ARG A 106 -5.70 -10.15 -9.38
CA ARG A 106 -7.10 -9.88 -9.04
C ARG A 106 -7.17 -8.86 -7.90
N LEU A 107 -8.09 -7.91 -8.01
CA LEU A 107 -8.39 -6.88 -7.01
C LEU A 107 -9.75 -7.20 -6.36
#